data_AF-A0A923XSX3-F1
#
_entry.id   AF-A0A923XSX3-F1
#
_cell.length_a   1.000
_cell.length_b   1.000
_cell.length_c   1.000
_cell.angle_alpha   90.00
_cell.angle_beta   90.00
_cell.angle_gamma   90.00
#
_symmetry.space_group_name_H-M   'P 1'
#
loop_
_entity.id
_entity.type
_entity.pdbx_description
1 polymer ?
#
loop_
_entity_poly.entity_id
_entity_poly.type
_entity_poly.pdbx_seq_one_letter_code
_entity_poly.pdbx_strand_id
1 'polypeptide(L)' 'RIDCVIETDKIIYIFEFKLGTAKTALNQIESKGYYNKYLESNKQIYLVGVGFSVKLRNIKSFLLKEII' A
#
# COMPACT_ATOMS: atom_id res chain seq x y z
N ARG A 1 10.94 -1.80 5.75
CA ARG A 1 11.16 -2.16 4.34
C ARG A 1 9.83 -1.96 3.64
N ILE A 2 9.85 -1.33 2.46
CA ILE A 2 8.66 -1.20 1.61
C ILE A 2 8.70 -2.35 0.60
N ASP A 3 7.56 -2.97 0.34
CA ASP A 3 7.50 -4.09 -0.58
C ASP A 3 7.56 -3.63 -2.04
N CYS A 4 6.77 -2.61 -2.41
CA CYS A 4 6.76 -2.04 -3.74
C CYS A 4 6.33 -0.56 -3.71
N VAL A 5 6.94 0.24 -4.57
CA VAL A 5 6.52 1.61 -4.86
C VAL A 5 6.37 1.74 -6.37
N ILE A 6 5.26 2.29 -6.81
CA ILE A 6 5.05 2.71 -8.19
C ILE A 6 4.95 4.22 -8.20
N GLU A 7 5.88 4.87 -8.88
CA GLU A 7 5.91 6.31 -9.03
C GLU A 7 5.60 6.67 -10.48
N THR A 8 4.64 7.56 -10.66
CA THR A 8 4.27 8.17 -11.94
C THR A 8 4.51 9.66 -11.87
N ASP A 9 4.21 10.38 -12.95
CA ASP A 9 4.35 11.85 -12.99
C ASP A 9 3.44 12.55 -11.96
N LYS A 10 2.29 11.97 -11.62
CA LYS A 10 1.26 12.60 -10.79
C LYS A 10 0.97 11.88 -9.49
N ILE A 11 1.26 10.59 -9.43
CA ILE A 11 0.79 9.70 -8.36
C ILE A 11 1.91 8.79 -7.89
N ILE A 12 1.99 8.60 -6.57
CA ILE A 12 2.83 7.61 -5.90
C ILE A 12 1.92 6.58 -5.25
N TYR A 13 2.07 5.31 -5.65
CA TYR A 13 1.43 4.18 -4.99
C TYR A 13 2.46 3.44 -4.14
N ILE A 14 2.14 3.19 -2.88
CA ILE A 14 2.98 2.43 -1.96
C ILE A 14 2.22 1.18 -1.55
N PHE A 15 2.78 0.02 -1.85
CA PHE A 15 2.15 -1.27 -1.62
C PHE A 15 2.73 -1.99 -0.41
N GLU A 16 1.85 -2.70 0.29
CA GLU A 16 2.21 -3.71 1.27
C GLU A 16 1.40 -4.98 1.02
N PHE A 17 2.06 -6.12 1.12
CA PHE A 17 1.48 -7.42 0.80
C PHE A 17 1.40 -8.31 2.05
N LYS A 18 0.26 -8.99 2.24
CA LYS A 18 0.10 -9.96 3.34
C LYS A 18 -0.60 -11.23 2.91
N LEU A 19 -0.09 -12.37 3.39
CA LEU A 19 -0.90 -13.59 3.52
C LEU A 19 -1.96 -13.32 4.59
N GLY A 20 -3.23 -13.26 4.18
CA GLY A 20 -4.34 -12.84 5.04
C GLY A 20 -5.14 -11.68 4.46
N THR A 21 -5.34 -10.61 5.24
CA THR A 21 -6.27 -9.52 4.89
C THR A 21 -5.55 -8.29 4.36
N ALA A 22 -6.17 -7.63 3.38
CA ALA A 22 -5.75 -6.32 2.89
C ALA A 22 -5.71 -5.26 4.01
N LYS A 23 -6.58 -5.36 5.03
CA LYS A 23 -6.61 -4.44 6.17
C LYS A 23 -5.36 -4.55 7.03
N THR A 24 -4.87 -5.77 7.28
CA THR A 24 -3.60 -5.98 7.99
C THR A 24 -2.43 -5.35 7.22
N ALA A 25 -2.40 -5.53 5.90
CA ALA A 25 -1.39 -4.89 5.05
C ALA A 25 -1.48 -3.36 5.12
N LEU A 26 -2.68 -2.80 4.94
CA LEU A 26 -2.91 -1.35 4.98
C LEU A 26 -2.54 -0.73 6.34
N ASN A 27 -2.92 -1.38 7.43
CA ASN A 27 -2.55 -0.92 8.77
C ASN A 27 -1.03 -0.92 8.98
N GLN A 28 -0.33 -1.90 8.43
CA GLN A 28 1.13 -1.96 8.57
C GLN A 28 1.81 -0.83 7.82
N ILE A 29 1.44 -0.57 6.58
CA ILE A 29 2.04 0.51 5.79
C ILE A 29 1.76 1.88 6.42
N GLU A 30 0.57 2.09 6.96
CA GLU A 30 0.23 3.29 7.72
C GLU A 30 1.09 3.42 8.98
N SER A 31 1.17 2.36 9.80
CA SER A 31 1.93 2.38 11.06
C SER A 31 3.42 2.61 10.87
N LYS A 32 3.96 2.22 9.70
CA LYS A 32 5.37 2.45 9.37
C LYS A 32 5.65 3.84 8.82
N GLY A 33 4.62 4.61 8.44
CA GLY A 33 4.77 5.98 7.95
C GLY A 33 5.58 6.07 6.65
N TYR A 34 5.53 5.05 5.79
CA TYR A 34 6.35 5.01 4.57
C TYR A 34 6.04 6.12 3.56
N TYR A 35 4.85 6.72 3.66
CA TYR A 35 4.46 7.88 2.85
C TYR A 35 5.15 9.18 3.27
N ASN A 36 5.69 9.28 4.48
CA ASN A 36 6.27 10.53 5.00
C ASN A 36 7.39 11.08 4.11
N LYS A 37 8.20 10.20 3.49
CA LYS A 37 9.29 10.59 2.57
C LYS A 37 8.80 11.19 1.23
N TYR A 38 7.50 11.12 0.96
CA TYR A 38 6.89 11.56 -0.30
C TYR A 38 5.98 12.77 -0.14
N LEU A 39 5.77 13.27 1.08
CA LEU A 39 4.85 14.39 1.34
C LEU A 39 5.24 15.67 0.57
N GLU A 40 6.53 15.91 0.37
CA GLU A 40 7.06 17.06 -0.38
C GLU A 40 7.10 16.87 -1.90
N SER A 41 6.58 15.74 -2.42
CA SER A 41 6.66 15.42 -3.85
C SER A 41 5.65 16.20 -4.73
N ASN A 42 4.67 16.89 -4.12
CA ASN A 42 3.51 17.48 -4.80
C ASN A 42 2.70 16.49 -5.65
N LYS A 43 2.85 15.18 -5.40
CA LYS A 43 2.09 14.11 -6.06
C LYS A 43 1.02 13.58 -5.12
N GLN A 44 -0.05 13.03 -5.70
CA GLN A 44 -1.04 12.29 -4.92
C GLN A 44 -0.39 11.00 -4.38
N ILE A 45 -0.65 10.66 -3.12
CA ILE A 45 -0.08 9.46 -2.50
C ILE A 45 -1.20 8.50 -2.12
N TYR A 46 -1.11 7.27 -2.62
CA TYR A 46 -2.03 6.19 -2.25
C TYR A 46 -1.28 5.06 -1.57
N LEU A 47 -1.81 4.61 -0.44
CA LEU A 47 -1.41 3.37 0.21
C LEU A 47 -2.30 2.24 -0.30
N VAL A 48 -1.68 1.13 -0.70
CA VAL A 48 -2.39 -0.04 -1.22
C VAL A 48 -2.04 -1.26 -0.37
N GLY A 49 -3.00 -1.70 0.44
CA GLY A 49 -2.88 -2.94 1.20
C GLY A 49 -3.46 -4.10 0.40
N VAL A 50 -2.67 -5.16 0.18
CA VAL A 50 -3.10 -6.34 -0.60
C VAL A 50 -3.07 -7.59 0.27
N GLY A 51 -4.20 -8.32 0.29
CA GLY A 51 -4.36 -9.56 1.05
C GLY A 51 -4.45 -10.78 0.13
N PHE A 52 -3.60 -11.78 0.35
CA PHE A 52 -3.59 -13.05 -0.37
C PHE A 52 -4.30 -14.15 0.41
N SER A 53 -5.01 -15.03 -0.29
CA SER A 53 -5.59 -16.25 0.26
C SER A 53 -4.71 -17.44 -0.11
N VAL A 54 -4.21 -18.16 0.91
CA VAL A 54 -3.49 -19.42 0.70
C VAL A 54 -4.37 -20.46 0.02
N LYS A 55 -5.66 -20.53 0.38
CA LYS A 55 -6.62 -21.46 -0.23
C LYS A 55 -6.85 -21.17 -1.72
N LEU A 56 -6.95 -19.90 -2.09
CA LEU A 56 -7.16 -19.51 -3.48
C LEU A 56 -5.86 -19.45 -4.28
N ARG A 57 -4.70 -19.46 -3.59
CA ARG A 57 -3.37 -19.21 -4.17
C ARG A 57 -3.33 -17.93 -5.02
N ASN A 58 -4.10 -16.93 -4.61
CA ASN A 58 -4.30 -15.67 -5.34
C ASN A 58 -4.64 -14.52 -4.37
N ILE A 59 -4.70 -13.30 -4.89
CA ILE A 59 -5.20 -12.12 -4.20
C ILE A 59 -6.67 -12.36 -3.81
N LYS A 60 -6.96 -12.19 -2.53
CA LYS A 60 -8.32 -12.24 -1.97
C LYS A 60 -8.99 -10.87 -2.02
N SER A 61 -8.25 -9.83 -1.67
CA SER A 61 -8.74 -8.45 -1.66
C SER A 61 -7.60 -7.44 -1.67
N PHE A 62 -7.94 -6.20 -1.98
CA PHE A 62 -7.08 -5.03 -1.81
C PHE A 62 -7.88 -3.87 -1.22
N LEU A 63 -7.18 -2.95 -0.56
CA LEU A 63 -7.74 -1.70 -0.03
C LEU A 63 -6.81 -0.56 -0.42
N LEU A 64 -7.42 0.59 -0.71
CA LEU A 64 -6.73 1.80 -1.11
C LEU A 64 -7.07 2.90 -0.11
N LYS A 65 -6.06 3.69 0.28
CA LYS A 65 -6.20 4.87 1.12
C LYS A 65 -5.41 6.01 0.52
N GLU A 66 -6.07 7.14 0.30
CA GLU A 66 -5.41 8.40 -0.07
C GLU A 66 -4.81 9.05 1.18
N ILE A 67 -3.59 9.56 1.02
CA ILE A 67 -2.96 10.43 2.02
C ILE A 67 -3.18 11.86 1.57
N ILE A 68 -3.89 12.61 2.41
CA ILE A 68 -4.18 14.04 2.27
C ILE A 68 -3.07 14.82 2.94
#